data_AF-A0A7W2Y5T1-F1
#
_entry.id   AF-A0A7W2Y5T1-F1
#
_cell.length_a   1.000
_cell.length_b   1.000
_cell.length_c   1.000
_cell.angle_alpha   90.00
_cell.angle_beta   90.00
_cell.angle_gamma   90.00
#
_symmetry.space_group_name_H-M   'P 1'
#
loop_
_entity.id
_entity.type
_entity.pdbx_description
1 polymer ?
#
loop_
_entity_poly.entity_id
_entity_poly.type
_entity_poly.pdbx_seq_one_letter_code
_entity_poly.pdbx_strand_id
1 'polypeptide(L)'
;MNIPALICIAVLSTVTSGCTSSSYGNSFTPVQTNQAPNQYTLKIYTGGFAGPEYAKKDLDVEAKKFIALHNEYIDYKIISSSFQLIPSGVTFIVEFIKES
;
A
#
# COMPACT_ATOMS: atom_id res chain seq x y z
N MET A 1 -45.85 -40.41 -2.11
CA MET A 1 -45.92 -39.17 -1.30
C MET A 1 -44.72 -38.30 -1.65
N ASN A 2 -44.97 -37.00 -1.78
CA ASN A 2 -44.10 -35.93 -2.28
C ASN A 2 -42.71 -35.84 -1.64
N ILE A 3 -41.71 -35.63 -2.51
CA ILE A 3 -40.43 -34.94 -2.29
C ILE A 3 -40.72 -33.41 -2.18
N PRO A 4 -39.89 -32.51 -1.60
CA PRO A 4 -38.66 -32.63 -0.80
C PRO A 4 -38.70 -31.86 0.54
N ALA A 5 -38.06 -32.38 1.58
CA ALA A 5 -37.75 -31.60 2.78
C ALA A 5 -36.34 -31.01 2.67
N LEU A 6 -36.30 -29.68 2.70
CA LEU A 6 -35.17 -28.83 3.10
C LEU A 6 -33.84 -29.03 2.37
N ILE A 7 -33.74 -28.29 1.28
CA ILE A 7 -32.55 -27.55 0.88
C ILE A 7 -32.11 -26.67 2.07
N CYS A 8 -31.33 -27.24 3.02
CA CYS A 8 -30.58 -26.48 4.01
C CYS A 8 -29.31 -25.99 3.33
N ILE A 9 -29.45 -24.84 2.67
CA ILE A 9 -28.37 -24.06 2.10
C ILE A 9 -27.42 -23.73 3.26
N ALA A 10 -26.32 -24.49 3.35
CA ALA A 10 -25.17 -24.08 4.12
C ALA A 10 -24.53 -22.89 3.37
N VAL A 11 -25.10 -21.70 3.57
CA VAL A 11 -24.42 -20.42 3.33
C VAL A 11 -23.31 -20.36 4.37
N LEU A 12 -22.24 -21.13 4.15
CA LEU A 12 -21.03 -20.97 4.92
C LEU A 12 -20.51 -19.59 4.54
N SER A 13 -20.77 -18.66 5.45
CA SER A 13 -20.52 -17.25 5.31
C SER A 13 -19.05 -17.08 4.96
N THR A 14 -18.80 -16.75 3.70
CA THR A 14 -17.55 -16.15 3.27
C THR A 14 -17.43 -14.84 4.03
N VAL A 15 -16.86 -14.90 5.22
CA VAL A 15 -16.17 -13.76 5.81
C VAL A 15 -14.95 -13.53 4.94
N THR A 16 -15.17 -13.01 3.74
CA THR A 16 -14.22 -12.11 3.12
C THR A 16 -14.15 -10.96 4.10
N SER A 17 -13.30 -11.13 5.11
CA SER A 17 -12.65 -10.03 5.80
C SER A 17 -12.27 -9.14 4.66
N GLY A 18 -12.99 -8.03 4.51
CA GLY A 18 -12.60 -7.04 3.55
C GLY A 18 -11.17 -6.73 3.92
N CYS A 19 -10.22 -7.24 3.12
CA CYS A 19 -9.14 -6.40 2.68
C CYS A 19 -9.92 -5.19 2.18
N THR A 20 -10.14 -4.21 3.05
CA THR A 20 -10.43 -2.87 2.61
C THR A 20 -9.24 -2.59 1.74
N SER A 21 -9.41 -2.88 0.44
CA SER A 21 -8.50 -2.52 -0.61
C SER A 21 -8.71 -1.04 -0.71
N SER A 22 -8.21 -0.36 0.31
CA SER A 22 -8.14 1.05 0.30
C SER A 22 -7.25 1.34 -0.88
N SER A 23 -7.88 1.91 -1.88
CA SER A 23 -7.23 2.46 -3.05
C SER A 23 -6.49 3.71 -2.56
N TYR A 24 -5.50 3.53 -1.67
CA TYR A 24 -4.73 4.61 -1.09
C TYR A 24 -3.56 4.91 -2.03
N GLY A 25 -3.85 5.85 -2.94
CA GLY A 25 -2.91 6.91 -3.31
C GLY A 25 -1.57 6.48 -3.90
N ASN A 26 -1.56 6.41 -5.23
CA ASN A 26 -0.40 6.47 -6.12
C ASN A 26 0.65 5.36 -5.93
N SER A 27 0.61 4.38 -6.84
CA SER A 27 1.75 3.53 -7.16
C SER A 27 3.06 4.33 -7.13
N PHE A 28 4.11 3.75 -6.55
CA PHE A 28 5.46 4.33 -6.52
C PHE A 28 5.84 4.92 -7.88
N THR A 29 6.14 6.22 -7.89
CA THR A 29 6.55 6.95 -9.09
C THR A 29 8.06 7.13 -9.10
N PRO A 30 8.79 6.81 -10.17
CA PRO A 30 10.24 6.94 -10.16
C PRO A 30 10.67 8.40 -10.00
N VAL A 31 11.63 8.67 -9.12
CA VAL A 31 12.28 9.98 -8.99
C VAL A 31 13.21 10.12 -10.19
N GLN A 32 12.78 10.85 -11.22
CA GLN A 32 13.50 11.14 -12.48
C GLN A 32 14.64 10.17 -12.84
N THR A 33 14.38 9.35 -13.86
CA THR A 33 15.14 8.19 -14.34
C THR A 33 16.64 8.40 -14.61
N ASN A 34 17.15 9.64 -14.61
CA ASN A 34 18.55 9.96 -14.90
C ASN A 34 19.43 10.25 -13.68
N GLN A 35 18.87 10.43 -12.48
CA GLN A 35 19.67 10.84 -11.30
C GLN A 35 19.67 9.83 -10.15
N ALA A 36 18.68 8.94 -10.06
CA ALA A 36 18.58 8.00 -8.96
C ALA A 36 17.91 6.68 -9.38
N PRO A 37 18.66 5.71 -9.93
CA PRO A 37 18.12 4.38 -10.19
C PRO A 37 17.67 3.76 -8.86
N ASN A 38 16.44 3.25 -8.82
CA ASN A 38 15.77 2.64 -7.66
C ASN A 38 15.16 3.61 -6.64
N GLN A 39 15.13 4.91 -6.90
CA GLN A 39 14.39 5.85 -6.06
C GLN A 39 12.97 6.11 -6.57
N TYR A 40 12.01 6.07 -5.65
CA TYR A 40 10.61 6.22 -5.93
C TYR A 40 9.95 7.15 -4.93
N THR A 41 8.96 7.88 -5.40
CA THR A 41 8.12 8.77 -4.61
C THR A 41 6.77 8.13 -4.39
N LEU A 42 6.34 8.11 -3.13
CA LEU A 42 5.00 7.74 -2.70
C LEU A 42 4.35 8.93 -1.99
N LYS A 43 3.16 9.32 -2.43
CA LYS A 43 2.40 10.39 -1.76
C LYS A 43 1.19 9.79 -1.07
N ILE A 44 1.22 9.81 0.26
CA ILE A 44 0.15 9.30 1.11
C ILE A 44 -0.67 10.48 1.58
N TYR A 45 -1.92 10.54 1.10
CA TYR A 45 -2.88 11.54 1.56
C TYR A 45 -3.41 11.14 2.92
N THR A 46 -3.14 11.96 3.92
CA THR A 46 -3.66 11.81 5.27
C THR A 46 -4.85 12.75 5.40
N GLY A 47 -5.94 12.33 6.06
CA GLY A 47 -6.93 13.31 6.51
C GLY A 47 -6.24 14.36 7.38
N GLY A 48 -6.69 15.62 7.38
CA GLY A 48 -5.99 16.79 7.97
C GLY A 48 -5.50 16.68 9.43
N PHE A 49 -5.81 15.58 10.12
CA PHE A 49 -5.43 15.27 11.50
C PHE A 49 -4.66 13.95 11.66
N ALA A 50 -4.45 13.18 10.59
CA ALA A 50 -3.66 11.96 10.64
C ALA A 50 -2.16 12.35 10.55
N GLY A 51 -1.46 12.16 11.68
CA GLY A 51 -0.05 12.49 11.80
C GLY A 51 0.86 11.62 10.92
N PRO A 52 2.16 11.98 10.83
CA PRO A 52 3.14 11.29 9.99
C PRO A 52 3.34 9.81 10.36
N GLU A 53 3.00 9.41 11.58
CA GLU A 53 3.05 8.01 12.03
C GLU A 53 2.08 7.10 11.26
N TYR A 54 0.88 7.58 10.95
CA TYR A 54 -0.08 6.83 10.13
C TYR A 54 0.47 6.65 8.72
N ALA A 55 1.00 7.72 8.14
CA ALA A 55 1.57 7.68 6.80
C ALA A 55 2.77 6.73 6.70
N LYS A 56 3.58 6.58 7.76
CA LYS A 56 4.67 5.60 7.79
C LYS A 56 4.17 4.15 7.76
N LYS A 57 3.06 3.86 8.44
CA LYS A 57 2.46 2.53 8.42
C LYS A 57 1.90 2.18 7.04
N ASP A 58 1.21 3.11 6.41
CA ASP A 58 0.74 2.94 5.03
C ASP A 58 1.90 2.79 4.05
N LEU A 59 3.01 3.53 4.24
CA LEU A 59 4.23 3.37 3.45
C LEU A 59 4.81 1.96 3.55
N ASP A 60 4.92 1.40 4.75
CA ASP A 60 5.45 0.04 4.95
C ASP A 60 4.58 -1.01 4.26
N VAL A 61 3.26 -0.86 4.33
CA VAL A 61 2.31 -1.75 3.63
C VAL A 61 2.48 -1.64 2.12
N GLU A 62 2.54 -0.43 1.56
CA GLU A 62 2.71 -0.22 0.11
C GLU A 62 4.09 -0.66 -0.38
N ALA A 63 5.16 -0.38 0.36
CA ALA A 63 6.51 -0.79 0.00
C ALA A 63 6.65 -2.32 -0.03
N LYS A 64 6.06 -3.03 0.93
CA LYS A 64 6.02 -4.50 0.93
C LYS A 64 5.24 -5.06 -0.25
N LYS A 65 4.12 -4.44 -0.63
CA LYS A 65 3.37 -4.82 -1.84
C LYS A 65 4.22 -4.60 -3.08
N PHE A 66 4.93 -3.48 -3.17
CA PHE A 66 5.81 -3.18 -4.31
C PHE A 66 6.95 -4.19 -4.42
N ILE A 67 7.63 -4.50 -3.31
CA ILE A 67 8.66 -5.54 -3.26
C ILE A 67 8.09 -6.91 -3.68
N ALA A 68 6.90 -7.28 -3.18
CA ALA A 68 6.27 -8.55 -3.56
C ALA A 68 5.89 -8.64 -5.05
N LEU A 69 5.68 -7.50 -5.73
CA LEU A 69 5.43 -7.43 -7.17
C LEU A 69 6.73 -7.38 -7.99
N HIS A 70 7.84 -7.01 -7.36
CA HIS A 70 9.14 -6.77 -7.99
C HIS A 70 10.23 -7.61 -7.29
N ASN A 71 10.40 -8.85 -7.75
CA ASN A 71 11.37 -9.82 -7.19
C ASN A 71 12.84 -9.35 -7.20
N GLU A 72 13.16 -8.26 -7.90
CA GLU A 72 14.50 -7.67 -7.90
C GLU A 72 14.83 -6.92 -6.60
N TYR A 73 13.81 -6.56 -5.81
CA TYR A 73 13.97 -5.82 -4.56
C TYR A 73 13.80 -6.74 -3.36
N ILE A 74 14.59 -6.51 -2.32
CA ILE A 74 14.54 -7.28 -1.06
C ILE A 74 14.10 -6.41 0.12
N ASP A 75 14.33 -5.10 0.03
CA ASP A 75 14.06 -4.14 1.10
C ASP A 75 13.93 -2.73 0.53
N TYR A 76 13.61 -1.76 1.37
CA TYR A 76 13.56 -0.35 1.03
C TYR A 76 14.08 0.51 2.17
N LYS A 77 14.58 1.70 1.83
CA LYS A 77 14.95 2.72 2.81
C LYS A 77 14.27 4.04 2.48
N ILE A 78 13.90 4.80 3.50
CA ILE A 78 13.33 6.13 3.33
C ILE A 78 14.48 7.12 3.20
N ILE A 79 14.57 7.79 2.05
CA ILE A 79 15.58 8.83 1.77
C ILE A 79 15.11 10.17 2.32
N SER A 80 13.81 10.46 2.15
CA SER A 80 13.23 11.72 2.59
C SER A 80 11.73 11.58 2.86
N SER A 81 11.22 12.43 3.74
CA SER A 81 9.79 12.54 4.03
C SER A 81 9.42 14.02 4.16
N SER A 82 8.37 14.44 3.48
CA SER A 82 7.87 15.81 3.49
C SER A 82 6.38 15.82 3.80
N PHE A 83 5.99 16.42 4.93
CA PHE A 83 4.60 16.61 5.28
C PHE A 83 4.07 17.90 4.64
N GLN A 84 2.94 17.80 3.96
CA GLN A 84 2.17 18.91 3.44
C GLN A 84 0.85 18.97 4.19
N LEU A 85 0.47 20.16 4.66
CA LEU A 85 -0.79 20.35 5.37
C LEU A 85 -1.98 20.53 4.41
N ILE A 86 -1.74 21.06 3.20
CA ILE A 86 -2.78 21.37 2.20
C ILE A 86 -2.26 21.05 0.78
N PRO A 87 -2.85 20.08 0.05
CA PRO A 87 -3.71 19.01 0.58
C PRO A 87 -2.94 18.19 1.63
N SER A 88 -3.61 17.80 2.72
CA SER A 88 -2.94 17.10 3.81
C SER A 88 -2.40 15.74 3.33
N GLY A 89 -1.12 15.50 3.57
CA GLY A 89 -0.46 14.27 3.18
C GLY A 89 1.04 14.30 3.44
N VAL A 90 1.65 13.13 3.43
CA VAL A 90 3.10 12.96 3.50
C VAL A 90 3.59 12.42 2.17
N THR A 91 4.59 13.09 1.61
CA THR A 91 5.35 12.60 0.46
C THR A 91 6.61 11.93 0.97
N PHE A 92 6.78 10.66 0.63
CA PHE A 92 7.97 9.87 0.94
C PHE A 92 8.78 9.65 -0.32
N ILE A 93 10.08 9.81 -0.21
CA ILE A 93 11.04 9.33 -1.20
C ILE A 93 11.70 8.10 -0.59
N VAL A 94 11.55 6.97 -1.25
CA VAL A 94 12.19 5.71 -0.87
C VAL A 94 13.17 5.26 -1.92
N GLU A 95 14.17 4.50 -1.50
CA GLU A 95 15.06 3.76 -2.39
C GLU A 95 14.88 2.28 -2.12
N PHE A 96 14.56 1.51 -3.16
CA PHE A 96 14.48 0.05 -3.05
C PHE A 96 15.86 -0.58 -3.22
N ILE A 97 16.18 -1.52 -2.34
CA ILE A 97 17.45 -2.23 -2.28
C ILE A 97 17.28 -3.54 -3.05
N LYS A 98 18.19 -3.81 -4.00
CA LYS A 98 18.18 -5.04 -4.78
C LYS A 98 18.94 -6.17 -4.09
N GLU A 99 18.56 -7.41 -4.36
CA GLU A 99 19.41 -8.57 -4.08
C GLU A 99 20.67 -8.45 -4.97
N SER A 100 21.87 -8.53 -4.37
CA SER A 100 23.16 -8.47 -5.11
C SER A 100 23.67 -9.85 -5.48
#